data_AF-A0A9D6U706-F1
#
_entry.id   AF-A0A9D6U706-F1
#
_cell.length_a   1.000
_cell.length_b   1.000
_cell.length_c   1.000
_cell.angle_alpha   90.00
_cell.angle_beta   90.00
_cell.angle_gamma   90.00
#
_symmetry.space_group_name_H-M   'P 1'
#
loop_
_entity.id
_entity.type
_entity.pdbx_description
1 polymer ?
#
loop_
_entity_poly.entity_id
_entity_poly.type
_entity_poly.pdbx_seq_one_letter_code
_entity_poly.pdbx_strand_id
1 'polypeptide(L)'
;MENKPTTYEPYAHVIVKLLQGAVYDDNAKVWNALLQYQFEISQYFEKIAVELIIEKKDGYAYIKQVPIDEEDNTIGLVRRMPLTYEVSLLCVLLRMLIDDFEENNTEQQNLYRSHKQLKEELDLFF
;
A
#
# COMPACT_ATOMS: atom_id res chain seq x y z
N MET A 1 -36.07 -23.05 -6.45
CA MET A 1 -35.23 -22.34 -5.48
C MET A 1 -34.60 -21.17 -6.22
N GLU A 2 -35.15 -19.96 -6.03
CA GLU A 2 -34.69 -18.74 -6.70
C GLU A 2 -33.28 -18.38 -6.23
N ASN A 3 -32.33 -18.33 -7.17
CA ASN A 3 -31.04 -17.68 -6.94
C ASN A 3 -31.30 -16.17 -6.85
N LYS A 4 -31.26 -15.60 -5.64
CA LYS A 4 -31.17 -14.14 -5.46
C LYS A 4 -29.93 -13.64 -6.22
N PRO A 5 -30.05 -12.65 -7.12
CA PRO A 5 -28.87 -12.04 -7.71
C PRO A 5 -28.06 -11.40 -6.59
N THR A 6 -26.78 -11.74 -6.50
CA THR A 6 -25.92 -11.25 -5.42
C THR A 6 -25.76 -9.73 -5.57
N THR A 7 -26.47 -8.97 -4.74
CA THR A 7 -26.51 -7.50 -4.72
C THR A 7 -25.24 -6.93 -4.08
N TYR A 8 -24.09 -7.10 -4.70
CA TYR A 8 -22.87 -6.39 -4.30
C TYR A 8 -22.23 -5.70 -5.50
N GLU A 9 -21.59 -4.57 -5.24
CA GLU A 9 -20.92 -3.79 -6.27
C GLU A 9 -19.76 -4.59 -6.90
N PRO A 10 -19.54 -4.48 -8.21
CA PRO A 10 -18.51 -5.27 -8.90
C PRO A 10 -17.09 -5.05 -8.33
N TYR A 11 -16.85 -3.91 -7.70
CA TYR A 11 -15.59 -3.52 -7.06
C TYR A 11 -15.50 -3.88 -5.56
N ALA A 12 -16.52 -4.52 -4.97
CA ALA A 12 -16.53 -4.84 -3.53
C ALA A 12 -15.30 -5.65 -3.09
N HIS A 13 -14.84 -6.57 -3.94
CA HIS A 13 -13.64 -7.36 -3.69
C HIS A 13 -12.35 -6.53 -3.61
N VAL A 14 -12.28 -5.40 -4.33
CA VAL A 14 -11.14 -4.47 -4.30
C VAL A 14 -11.11 -3.71 -2.98
N ILE A 15 -12.27 -3.24 -2.51
CA ILE A 15 -12.41 -2.57 -1.20
C ILE A 15 -11.91 -3.50 -0.09
N VAL A 16 -12.34 -4.77 -0.09
CA VAL A 16 -11.90 -5.75 0.91
C VAL A 16 -10.38 -5.93 0.88
N LYS A 17 -9.77 -5.98 -0.31
CA LYS A 17 -8.31 -6.10 -0.44
C LYS A 17 -7.57 -4.88 0.09
N LEU A 18 -8.04 -3.68 -0.25
CA LEU A 18 -7.47 -2.42 0.25
C LEU A 18 -7.57 -2.28 1.78
N LEU A 19 -8.65 -2.77 2.38
CA LEU A 19 -8.80 -2.82 3.84
C LEU A 19 -7.86 -3.84 4.51
N GLN A 20 -7.41 -4.86 3.79
CA GLN A 20 -6.46 -5.87 4.27
C GLN A 20 -4.99 -5.46 4.10
N GLY A 21 -4.71 -4.55 3.16
CA GLY A 21 -3.35 -4.08 2.89
C GLY A 21 -3.23 -3.43 1.51
N ALA A 22 -1.99 -3.16 1.10
CA ALA A 22 -1.71 -2.64 -0.23
C ALA A 22 -2.11 -3.64 -1.34
N VAL A 23 -2.55 -3.11 -2.47
CA VAL A 23 -2.83 -3.85 -3.70
C VAL A 23 -1.72 -3.54 -4.69
N TYR A 24 -1.20 -4.58 -5.32
CA TYR A 24 -0.14 -4.49 -6.33
C TYR A 24 -0.67 -4.90 -7.72
N ASP A 25 0.02 -4.47 -8.76
CA ASP A 25 -0.32 -4.72 -10.16
C ASP A 25 -0.12 -6.18 -10.61
N ASP A 26 0.68 -6.95 -9.86
CA ASP A 26 0.88 -8.39 -10.04
C ASP A 26 -0.44 -9.18 -10.00
N ASN A 27 -1.41 -8.71 -9.21
CA ASN A 27 -2.78 -9.19 -9.21
C ASN A 27 -3.61 -8.42 -10.24
N ALA A 28 -3.38 -8.73 -11.52
CA ALA A 28 -4.03 -8.06 -12.65
C ALA A 28 -5.56 -7.98 -12.53
N LYS A 29 -6.21 -8.99 -11.94
CA LYS A 29 -7.67 -8.98 -11.75
C LYS A 29 -8.11 -7.87 -10.79
N VAL A 30 -7.48 -7.78 -9.62
CA VAL A 30 -7.82 -6.76 -8.61
C VAL A 30 -7.36 -5.39 -9.07
N TRP A 31 -6.17 -5.29 -9.67
CA TRP A 31 -5.60 -4.06 -10.18
C TRP A 31 -6.45 -3.44 -11.29
N ASN A 32 -6.86 -4.22 -12.28
CA ASN A 32 -7.70 -3.71 -13.36
C ASN A 32 -9.08 -3.28 -12.85
N ALA A 33 -9.66 -4.01 -11.89
CA ALA A 33 -10.91 -3.60 -11.24
C ALA A 33 -10.73 -2.30 -10.43
N LEU A 34 -9.61 -2.15 -9.72
CA LEU A 34 -9.27 -0.91 -9.01
C LEU A 34 -9.20 0.28 -9.97
N LEU A 35 -8.49 0.14 -11.08
CA LEU A 35 -8.37 1.20 -12.09
C LEU A 35 -9.69 1.52 -12.78
N GLN A 36 -10.51 0.49 -13.05
CA GLN A 36 -11.81 0.64 -13.69
C GLN A 36 -12.81 1.40 -12.80
N TYR A 37 -12.84 1.11 -11.50
CA TYR A 37 -13.80 1.68 -10.54
C TYR A 37 -13.13 2.67 -9.57
N GLN A 38 -12.03 3.31 -9.97
CA GLN A 38 -11.22 4.17 -9.10
C GLN A 38 -12.07 5.28 -8.46
N PHE A 39 -13.03 5.84 -9.19
CA PHE A 39 -13.84 6.95 -8.73
C PHE A 39 -14.83 6.49 -7.65
N GLU A 40 -15.54 5.41 -7.90
CA GLU A 40 -16.53 4.83 -6.98
C GLU A 40 -15.86 4.32 -5.70
N ILE A 41 -14.68 3.72 -5.82
CA ILE A 41 -13.88 3.25 -4.69
C ILE A 41 -13.37 4.44 -3.87
N SER A 42 -12.82 5.49 -4.51
CA SER A 42 -12.40 6.72 -3.80
C SER A 42 -13.57 7.36 -3.07
N GLN A 43 -14.73 7.53 -3.73
CA GLN A 43 -15.93 8.08 -3.10
C GLN A 43 -16.43 7.25 -1.91
N TYR A 44 -16.22 5.92 -1.94
CA TYR A 44 -16.56 5.07 -0.81
C TYR A 44 -15.65 5.34 0.38
N PHE A 45 -14.33 5.45 0.17
CA PHE A 45 -13.36 5.69 1.24
C PHE A 45 -13.43 7.12 1.80
N GLU A 46 -13.72 8.12 0.96
CA GLU A 46 -13.90 9.51 1.41
C GLU A 46 -14.99 9.64 2.48
N LYS A 47 -16.08 8.86 2.37
CA LYS A 47 -17.18 8.84 3.36
C LYS A 47 -16.76 8.35 4.75
N ILE A 48 -15.63 7.66 4.85
CA ILE A 48 -15.07 7.15 6.11
C ILE A 48 -13.75 7.84 6.48
N ALA A 49 -13.49 9.05 5.94
CA ALA A 49 -12.26 9.82 6.13
C ALA A 49 -10.97 9.03 5.81
N VAL A 50 -11.04 8.24 4.75
CA VAL A 50 -9.92 7.48 4.21
C VAL A 50 -9.72 7.90 2.76
N GLU A 51 -8.47 8.05 2.37
CA GLU A 51 -8.07 8.41 1.01
C GLU A 51 -7.50 7.17 0.33
N LEU A 52 -7.92 6.96 -0.93
CA LEU A 52 -7.30 5.97 -1.81
C LEU A 52 -6.13 6.62 -2.54
N ILE A 53 -4.93 6.09 -2.33
CA ILE A 53 -3.73 6.47 -3.07
C ILE A 53 -3.42 5.39 -4.11
N ILE A 54 -3.26 5.78 -5.36
CA ILE A 54 -2.87 4.89 -6.47
C ILE A 54 -1.61 5.45 -7.11
N GLU A 55 -0.50 4.73 -6.97
CA GLU A 55 0.73 5.05 -7.68
C GLU A 55 0.88 4.10 -8.88
N LYS A 56 0.54 4.62 -10.07
CA LYS A 56 0.49 3.81 -11.29
C LYS A 56 1.88 3.52 -11.84
N LYS A 57 2.85 4.42 -11.60
CA LYS A 57 4.22 4.26 -12.10
C LYS A 57 4.91 3.08 -11.41
N ASP A 58 4.68 2.95 -10.11
CA ASP A 58 5.32 1.95 -9.26
C ASP A 58 4.42 0.73 -8.99
N GLY A 59 3.20 0.72 -9.53
CA GLY A 59 2.33 -0.47 -9.56
C GLY A 59 1.69 -0.83 -8.22
N TYR A 60 1.43 0.14 -7.34
CA TYR A 60 0.80 -0.12 -6.04
C TYR A 60 -0.30 0.88 -5.67
N ALA A 61 -1.22 0.43 -4.83
CA ALA A 61 -2.29 1.26 -4.27
C ALA A 61 -2.56 0.88 -2.81
N TYR A 62 -2.90 1.87 -2.00
CA TYR A 62 -3.14 1.67 -0.57
C TYR A 62 -4.10 2.73 -0.03
N ILE A 63 -4.57 2.51 1.19
CA ILE A 63 -5.45 3.44 1.90
C ILE A 63 -4.67 4.26 2.90
N LYS A 64 -4.95 5.56 2.95
CA LYS A 64 -4.36 6.51 3.90
C LYS A 64 -5.46 7.09 4.77
N GLN A 65 -5.28 7.06 6.09
CA GLN A 65 -6.22 7.73 6.99
C GLN A 65 -5.99 9.23 6.92
N VAL A 66 -7.07 9.99 6.73
CA VAL A 66 -7.03 11.45 6.65
C VAL A 66 -7.19 12.02 8.07
N PRO A 67 -6.37 13.01 8.46
CA PRO A 67 -6.58 13.71 9.72
C PRO A 67 -7.91 14.47 9.70
N ILE A 68 -8.65 14.40 10.81
CA ILE A 68 -9.98 15.03 10.93
C ILE A 68 -9.96 16.34 11.74
N ASP A 69 -8.83 16.66 12.36
CA ASP A 69 -8.60 17.88 13.13
C ASP A 69 -7.14 18.35 13.06
N GLU A 70 -6.85 19.49 13.67
CA GLU A 70 -5.51 20.09 13.75
C GLU A 70 -4.54 19.30 14.65
N GLU A 71 -5.04 18.31 15.40
CA GLU A 71 -4.26 17.44 16.28
C GLU A 71 -3.89 16.10 15.59
N ASP A 72 -4.09 15.99 14.27
CA ASP A 72 -3.84 14.79 13.46
C ASP A 72 -4.60 13.53 13.93
N ASN A 73 -5.72 13.71 14.63
CA ASN A 73 -6.60 12.60 14.99
C ASN A 73 -7.25 12.02 13.73
N THR A 74 -7.61 10.74 13.77
CA THR A 74 -8.25 10.03 12.63
C THR A 74 -9.45 9.23 13.12
N ILE A 75 -10.36 8.85 12.23
CA ILE A 75 -11.52 7.98 12.56
C ILE A 75 -11.08 6.62 13.13
N GLY A 76 -9.83 6.18 12.88
CA GLY A 76 -9.25 5.01 13.52
C GLY A 76 -9.59 3.69 12.84
N LEU A 77 -9.55 3.64 11.51
CA LEU A 77 -9.67 2.41 10.73
C LEU A 77 -8.46 1.50 10.93
N VAL A 78 -7.26 2.08 10.98
CA VAL A 78 -6.01 1.36 11.18
C VAL A 78 -5.34 1.85 12.45
N ARG A 79 -5.04 0.93 13.37
CA ARG A 79 -4.33 1.25 14.60
C ARG A 79 -2.92 1.74 14.27
N ARG A 80 -2.59 2.99 14.64
CA ARG A 80 -1.21 3.48 14.60
C ARG A 80 -0.43 2.78 15.71
N MET A 81 0.57 1.99 15.34
CA MET A 81 1.48 1.33 16.28
C MET A 81 2.90 1.84 16.00
N PRO A 82 3.66 2.24 17.03
CA PRO A 82 5.05 2.62 16.83
C PRO A 82 5.84 1.42 16.30
N LEU A 83 6.72 1.67 15.34
CA LEU A 83 7.66 0.66 14.86
C LEU A 83 8.69 0.35 15.94
N THR A 84 9.12 -0.90 16.04
CA THR A 84 10.25 -1.25 16.92
C THR A 84 11.54 -0.65 16.35
N TYR A 85 12.59 -0.60 17.17
CA TYR A 85 13.89 -0.13 16.72
C TYR A 85 14.38 -0.92 15.50
N GLU A 86 14.30 -2.25 15.54
CA GLU A 86 14.77 -3.12 14.44
C GLU A 86 14.00 -2.87 13.15
N VAL A 87 12.67 -2.69 13.24
CA VAL A 87 11.84 -2.40 12.07
C VAL A 87 12.14 -1.00 11.53
N SER A 88 12.37 -0.03 12.41
CA SER A 88 12.76 1.33 12.01
C SER A 88 14.11 1.35 11.29
N LEU A 89 15.08 0.60 11.81
CA LEU A 89 16.39 0.44 11.20
C LEU A 89 16.30 -0.23 9.82
N LEU A 90 15.48 -1.28 9.69
CA LEU A 90 15.20 -1.90 8.39
C LEU A 90 14.59 -0.92 7.40
N CYS A 91 13.63 -0.08 7.82
CA CYS A 91 13.06 0.95 6.95
C CYS A 91 14.12 1.97 6.47
N VAL A 92 15.03 2.39 7.35
CA VAL A 92 16.14 3.29 7.01
C VAL A 92 17.08 2.63 6.00
N LEU A 93 17.46 1.36 6.22
CA LEU A 93 18.30 0.60 5.30
C LEU A 93 17.63 0.49 3.93
N LEU A 94 16.35 0.09 3.87
CA LEU A 94 15.61 -0.04 2.63
C LEU A 94 15.54 1.30 1.88
N ARG A 95 15.37 2.41 2.59
CA ARG A 95 15.34 3.74 1.96
C ARG A 95 16.67 4.11 1.33
N MET A 96 17.77 3.89 2.05
CA MET A 96 19.13 4.11 1.57
C MET A 96 19.43 3.27 0.32
N LEU A 97 19.05 1.99 0.31
CA LEU A 97 19.22 1.13 -0.85
C LEU A 97 18.47 1.61 -2.10
N ILE A 98 17.27 2.17 -1.91
CA ILE A 98 16.49 2.75 -3.01
C ILE A 98 17.19 4.00 -3.54
N ASP A 99 17.63 4.90 -2.66
CA ASP A 99 18.33 6.13 -3.07
C ASP A 99 19.62 5.80 -3.85
N ASP A 100 20.45 4.91 -3.33
CA ASP A 100 21.66 4.45 -4.01
C ASP A 100 21.35 3.81 -5.38
N PHE A 101 20.24 3.08 -5.49
CA PHE A 101 19.82 2.46 -6.74
C PHE A 101 19.38 3.50 -7.77
N GLU A 102 18.56 4.47 -7.36
CA GLU A 102 18.07 5.55 -8.23
C GLU A 102 19.21 6.44 -8.75
N GLU A 103 20.26 6.66 -7.96
CA GLU A 103 21.43 7.43 -8.39
C GLU A 103 22.30 6.68 -9.41
N ASN A 104 22.45 5.36 -9.25
CA ASN A 104 23.44 4.57 -9.99
C ASN A 104 22.86 3.74 -11.14
N ASN A 105 21.54 3.56 -11.23
CA ASN A 105 20.89 2.73 -12.25
C ASN A 105 19.78 3.48 -12.98
N THR A 106 20.05 3.83 -14.24
CA THR A 106 19.04 4.44 -15.13
C THR A 106 18.36 3.45 -16.06
N GLU A 107 18.89 2.22 -16.17
CA GLU A 107 18.38 1.20 -17.11
C GLU A 107 17.41 0.20 -16.47
N GLN A 108 17.55 -0.06 -15.17
CA GLN A 108 16.72 -1.03 -14.45
C GLN A 108 15.60 -0.32 -13.70
N GLN A 109 14.37 -0.78 -13.87
CA GLN A 109 13.21 -0.22 -13.20
C GLN A 109 13.07 -0.69 -11.75
N ASN A 110 13.55 -1.91 -11.44
CA ASN A 110 13.28 -2.58 -10.17
C ASN A 110 14.57 -2.99 -9.46
N LEU A 111 14.61 -2.75 -8.15
CA LEU A 111 15.66 -3.21 -7.25
C LEU A 111 15.27 -4.56 -6.62
N TYR A 112 16.05 -5.60 -6.89
CA TYR A 112 15.86 -6.90 -6.26
C TYR A 112 16.94 -7.17 -5.21
N ARG A 113 16.51 -7.57 -4.00
CA ARG A 113 17.38 -7.98 -2.89
C ARG A 113 16.85 -9.25 -2.24
N SER A 114 17.75 -10.17 -1.95
CA SER A 114 17.40 -11.37 -1.19
C SER A 114 17.36 -11.09 0.31
N HIS A 115 16.60 -11.90 1.05
CA HIS A 115 16.56 -11.84 2.51
C HIS A 115 17.95 -12.02 3.15
N LYS A 116 18.83 -12.81 2.52
CA LYS A 116 20.20 -13.01 3.00
C LYS A 116 21.02 -11.72 2.91
N GLN A 117 20.95 -11.03 1.77
CA GLN A 117 21.67 -9.77 1.56
C GLN A 117 21.19 -8.68 2.52
N LEU A 118 19.86 -8.52 2.68
CA LEU A 118 19.30 -7.56 3.63
C LEU A 118 19.73 -7.84 5.06
N LYS A 119 19.85 -9.11 5.44
CA LYS A 119 20.33 -9.49 6.77
C LYS A 119 21.81 -9.15 6.95
N GLU A 120 22.65 -9.47 5.99
CA GLU A 120 24.09 -9.16 6.04
C GLU A 120 24.34 -7.65 6.14
N GLU A 121 23.55 -6.83 5.44
CA GLU A 121 23.62 -5.37 5.53
C GLU A 121 23.10 -4.84 6.86
N LEU A 122 22.00 -5.40 7.39
CA LEU A 122 21.49 -5.03 8.72
C LEU A 122 22.48 -5.34 9.84
N ASP A 123 23.17 -6.48 9.76
CA ASP A 123 24.14 -6.92 10.76
C ASP A 123 25.32 -5.93 10.91
N LEU A 124 25.53 -5.01 9.95
CA LEU A 124 26.53 -3.94 10.07
C LEU A 124 26.13 -2.83 11.06
N PHE A 125 24.84 -2.74 11.41
CA PHE A 125 24.28 -1.70 12.27
C PHE A 125 23.95 -2.19 13.69
N PHE A 126 24.19 -3.48 13.97
CA PHE A 126 24.05 -4.11 15.29
C PHE A 126 25.41 -4.40 15.92
#